data_AF-A0A7C3HK07-F1
#
_entry.id   AF-A0A7C3HK07-F1
#
_cell.length_a   1.000
_cell.length_b   1.000
_cell.length_c   1.000
_cell.angle_alpha   90.00
_cell.angle_beta   90.00
_cell.angle_gamma   90.00
#
_symmetry.space_group_name_H-M   'P 1'
#
loop_
_entity.id
_entity.type
_entity.pdbx_description
1 polymer ?
#
loop_
_entity_poly.entity_id
_entity_poly.type
_entity_poly.pdbx_seq_one_letter_code
_entity_poly.pdbx_strand_id
1 'polypeptide(L)'
;MASSAPPNPELRPLPGESPASAGIYPAAGPGVLPPLSTGRRMPGWFRSVRLLAVADLETIAQSWLARGFLIASGLLTVLALKGLQAEHRAASQMLEAVYVTYLLLWMHGVIFIAGGAFTREQDCLNDAILSRGLTRSEYISGKLLARCFAVVLLIGGLLLPASFWAIRQDQLLRAGAGQVLSKATNARIEAWDPRKIFAGTDGTVLEVKVEVGDAVAAGDVLVVFDDRQLFDQLETERRAEETARNEVSNAQRRHEDALRVVAQVEDALARAERALMAKDLMSRIEQADRETEVRSRKRDLQTAENQVRIAQEAIATAERLVENAQSRVREARKRLGHATVAAPLSGYVTERLVQPAQHVPLGAHLLTLARLDEYEVRLPIYDFEEFKRLKTGLAAYVTVGKTEFTARVDRLGATTQTDRWGRTCNFATVRFQGNSTLGLLGQDADVRIVLPPREERTNRVNLLLNSLTGHGVDDLESRTTSVTPRWMLIGLGKVLGCACLLVTLTLFLLVISRSPLIAILGAAGLWHASNLLFDFAGLPELSYLEMVRTMDKVLGGVASLREELTALAWLYGIALALGAATLGLFIARDPPK
;
A
#
# COMPACT_ATOMS: atom_id res chain seq x y z
N MET A 1 68.73 31.34 -66.20
CA MET A 1 69.92 32.18 -66.41
C MET A 1 70.24 32.87 -65.09
N ALA A 2 71.49 32.74 -64.64
CA ALA A 2 72.10 33.43 -63.49
C ALA A 2 71.99 34.97 -63.66
N SER A 3 72.22 35.89 -62.72
CA SER A 3 72.98 35.95 -61.46
C SER A 3 72.70 37.36 -60.87
N SER A 4 73.04 37.54 -59.58
CA SER A 4 73.55 38.76 -58.93
C SER A 4 72.62 39.56 -58.00
N ALA A 5 73.11 39.68 -56.76
CA ALA A 5 72.76 40.60 -55.67
C ALA A 5 74.05 41.42 -55.34
N PRO A 6 74.10 42.35 -54.36
CA PRO A 6 73.19 43.42 -53.87
C PRO A 6 73.90 44.82 -54.02
N PRO A 7 73.52 45.93 -53.33
CA PRO A 7 73.85 46.16 -51.90
C PRO A 7 72.78 46.94 -51.09
N ASN A 8 72.97 46.99 -49.76
CA ASN A 8 72.21 47.78 -48.77
C ASN A 8 73.10 48.94 -48.26
N PRO A 9 72.53 50.08 -47.82
CA PRO A 9 72.92 50.65 -46.51
C PRO A 9 71.70 51.25 -45.75
N GLU A 10 71.43 50.92 -44.48
CA GLU A 10 71.94 51.57 -43.24
C GLU A 10 71.49 53.06 -43.09
N LEU A 11 70.89 53.60 -42.00
CA LEU A 11 70.85 53.31 -40.55
C LEU A 11 69.79 54.18 -39.79
N ARG A 12 69.18 53.57 -38.74
CA ARG A 12 68.94 54.06 -37.33
C ARG A 12 67.88 55.14 -36.95
N PRO A 13 67.49 55.24 -35.65
CA PRO A 13 67.34 54.22 -34.58
C PRO A 13 66.08 54.38 -33.65
N LEU A 14 65.95 53.42 -32.72
CA LEU A 14 65.01 53.25 -31.60
C LEU A 14 65.16 54.29 -30.45
N PRO A 15 64.24 54.29 -29.46
CA PRO A 15 64.61 53.82 -28.11
C PRO A 15 63.46 53.06 -27.39
N GLY A 16 63.66 52.16 -26.43
CA GLY A 16 64.87 51.68 -25.78
C GLY A 16 64.56 50.48 -24.87
N GLU A 17 65.49 49.52 -24.84
CA GLU A 17 65.71 48.54 -23.79
C GLU A 17 67.17 48.69 -23.35
N SER A 18 67.45 48.55 -22.05
CA SER A 18 68.80 48.47 -21.51
C SER A 18 69.05 47.06 -20.94
N PRO A 19 70.15 46.39 -21.34
CA PRO A 19 70.61 45.12 -20.77
C PRO A 19 71.92 45.29 -19.97
N ALA A 20 72.15 44.38 -19.02
CA ALA A 20 73.46 44.02 -18.45
C ALA A 20 73.29 42.66 -17.75
N SER A 21 74.17 41.66 -17.82
CA SER A 21 75.50 41.50 -18.42
C SER A 21 75.87 40.02 -18.28
N ALA A 22 76.34 39.37 -19.35
CA ALA A 22 77.05 38.10 -19.28
C ALA A 22 78.54 38.37 -19.00
N GLY A 23 79.13 37.64 -18.06
CA GLY A 23 80.54 37.74 -17.70
C GLY A 23 81.09 36.44 -17.12
N ILE A 24 81.79 35.68 -17.97
CA ILE A 24 83.15 35.13 -17.80
C ILE A 24 83.49 34.39 -16.48
N TYR A 25 83.83 33.09 -16.62
CA TYR A 25 84.51 32.24 -15.62
C TYR A 25 85.87 32.81 -15.17
N PRO A 26 86.31 32.57 -13.92
CA PRO A 26 87.73 32.42 -13.61
C PRO A 26 88.09 30.97 -13.26
N ALA A 27 89.30 30.62 -13.67
CA ALA A 27 89.99 29.35 -13.49
C ALA A 27 90.35 29.05 -12.02
N ALA A 28 90.61 27.76 -11.77
CA ALA A 28 90.96 27.16 -10.49
C ALA A 28 92.34 27.57 -9.93
N GLY A 29 92.45 27.59 -8.59
CA GLY A 29 93.68 27.62 -7.80
C GLY A 29 93.37 27.45 -6.29
N PRO A 30 94.25 26.83 -5.49
CA PRO A 30 93.90 25.78 -4.53
C PRO A 30 93.52 26.31 -3.14
N GLY A 31 92.48 25.76 -2.53
CA GLY A 31 92.17 26.09 -1.14
C GLY A 31 90.88 25.47 -0.62
N VAL A 32 91.04 24.40 0.16
CA VAL A 32 90.13 23.93 1.22
C VAL A 32 88.69 23.63 0.77
N LEU A 33 88.42 22.35 0.49
CA LEU A 33 87.06 21.82 0.53
C LEU A 33 86.45 22.09 1.92
N PRO A 34 85.30 22.77 2.04
CA PRO A 34 84.59 22.84 3.30
C PRO A 34 84.06 21.44 3.65
N PRO A 35 84.02 21.05 4.93
CA PRO A 35 83.55 19.73 5.32
C PRO A 35 82.09 19.57 4.90
N LEU A 36 81.75 18.41 4.34
CA LEU A 36 80.38 17.95 4.11
C LEU A 36 79.63 17.87 5.45
N SER A 37 79.20 19.03 5.94
CA SER A 37 78.32 19.16 7.09
C SER A 37 76.89 19.26 6.57
N THR A 38 76.24 18.11 6.49
CA THR A 38 74.88 17.92 7.00
C THR A 38 74.57 16.45 6.82
N GLY A 39 74.79 15.68 7.88
CA GLY A 39 74.08 14.42 8.07
C GLY A 39 72.59 14.74 8.13
N ARG A 40 71.90 14.78 6.97
CA ARG A 40 70.45 14.62 6.94
C ARG A 40 70.19 13.25 7.55
N ARG A 41 69.73 13.23 8.80
CA ARG A 41 69.24 12.00 9.44
C ARG A 41 68.25 11.38 8.47
N MET A 42 68.54 10.15 8.06
CA MET A 42 67.65 9.35 7.25
C MET A 42 66.26 9.41 7.89
N PRO A 43 65.19 9.76 7.13
CA PRO A 43 63.86 9.69 7.68
C PRO A 43 63.63 8.28 8.24
N GLY A 44 63.04 8.20 9.44
CA GLY A 44 62.70 6.89 10.01
C GLY A 44 61.77 6.14 9.06
N TRP A 45 61.82 4.80 9.08
CA TRP A 45 61.10 3.89 8.17
C TRP A 45 59.67 4.35 7.84
N PHE A 46 58.87 4.69 8.87
CA PHE A 46 57.49 5.18 8.70
C PHE A 46 57.38 6.47 7.89
N ARG A 47 58.32 7.41 8.06
CA ARG A 47 58.32 8.70 7.35
C ARG A 47 58.70 8.49 5.87
N SER A 48 59.64 7.59 5.59
CA SER A 48 60.05 7.21 4.23
C SER A 48 58.90 6.53 3.48
N VAL A 49 58.29 5.52 4.10
CA VAL A 49 57.13 4.79 3.56
C VAL A 49 55.96 5.74 3.28
N ARG A 50 55.65 6.65 4.21
CA ARG A 50 54.58 7.65 4.03
C ARG A 50 54.86 8.59 2.85
N LEU A 51 56.08 9.11 2.72
CA LEU A 51 56.45 10.01 1.61
C LEU A 51 56.30 9.31 0.25
N LEU A 52 56.76 8.06 0.16
CA LEU A 52 56.64 7.25 -1.06
C LEU A 52 55.19 6.91 -1.39
N ALA A 53 54.39 6.61 -0.36
CA ALA A 53 52.97 6.34 -0.54
C ALA A 53 52.22 7.58 -1.08
N VAL A 54 52.51 8.76 -0.54
CA VAL A 54 51.91 10.03 -0.99
C VAL A 54 52.33 10.35 -2.43
N ALA A 55 53.62 10.22 -2.76
CA ALA A 55 54.09 10.43 -4.13
C ALA A 55 53.43 9.46 -5.12
N ASP A 56 53.27 8.18 -4.76
CA ASP A 56 52.59 7.21 -5.62
C ASP A 56 51.10 7.56 -5.80
N LEU A 57 50.41 7.94 -4.72
CA LEU A 57 49.02 8.39 -4.79
C LEU A 57 48.84 9.59 -5.72
N GLU A 58 49.76 10.55 -5.71
CA GLU A 58 49.76 11.68 -6.66
C GLU A 58 49.90 11.21 -8.11
N THR A 59 50.79 10.24 -8.38
CA THR A 59 50.93 9.68 -9.73
C THR A 59 49.70 8.91 -10.19
N ILE A 60 49.06 8.13 -9.30
CA ILE A 60 47.79 7.44 -9.59
C ILE A 60 46.70 8.47 -9.89
N ALA A 61 46.63 9.53 -9.08
CA ALA A 61 45.66 10.61 -9.28
C ALA A 61 45.90 11.39 -10.58
N GLN A 62 47.11 11.41 -11.14
CA GLN A 62 47.44 12.01 -12.43
C GLN A 62 47.28 11.06 -13.62
N SER A 63 47.17 9.75 -13.38
CA SER A 63 47.03 8.74 -14.43
C SER A 63 45.70 8.85 -15.16
N TRP A 64 45.75 9.02 -16.49
CA TRP A 64 44.56 9.06 -17.33
C TRP A 64 43.78 7.74 -17.30
N LEU A 65 44.47 6.60 -17.12
CA LEU A 65 43.83 5.29 -17.03
C LEU A 65 43.05 5.13 -15.72
N ALA A 66 43.59 5.58 -14.59
CA ALA A 66 42.90 5.55 -13.30
C ALA A 66 41.69 6.51 -13.27
N ARG A 67 41.84 7.72 -13.86
CA ARG A 67 40.74 8.68 -14.03
C ARG A 67 39.66 8.14 -14.95
N GLY A 68 40.04 7.58 -16.10
CA GLY A 68 39.11 6.99 -17.07
C GLY A 68 38.32 5.83 -16.47
N PHE A 69 38.99 4.97 -15.71
CA PHE A 69 38.35 3.90 -14.94
C PHE A 69 37.32 4.46 -13.94
N LEU A 70 37.70 5.43 -13.12
CA LEU A 70 36.79 6.05 -12.13
C LEU A 70 35.56 6.70 -12.79
N ILE A 71 35.76 7.45 -13.88
CA ILE A 71 34.67 8.08 -14.64
C ILE A 71 33.74 7.03 -15.24
N ALA A 72 34.29 5.98 -15.86
CA ALA A 72 33.50 4.91 -16.46
C ALA A 72 32.73 4.11 -15.41
N SER A 73 33.34 3.75 -14.27
CA SER A 73 32.67 3.11 -13.14
C SER A 73 31.58 4.00 -12.56
N GLY A 74 31.85 5.30 -12.42
CA GLY A 74 30.89 6.28 -11.94
C GLY A 74 29.66 6.39 -12.83
N LEU A 75 29.90 6.57 -14.13
CA LEU A 75 28.84 6.67 -15.14
C LEU A 75 27.98 5.40 -15.18
N LEU A 76 28.60 4.22 -15.18
CA LEU A 76 27.88 2.94 -15.19
C LEU A 76 27.04 2.76 -13.92
N THR A 77 27.59 3.12 -12.76
CA THR A 77 26.87 3.06 -11.46
C THR A 77 25.65 3.97 -11.47
N VAL A 78 25.80 5.20 -11.98
CA VAL A 78 24.68 6.16 -12.10
C VAL A 78 23.62 5.68 -13.09
N LEU A 79 24.03 5.14 -14.24
CA LEU A 79 23.09 4.61 -15.24
C LEU A 79 22.32 3.39 -14.72
N ALA A 80 23.01 2.47 -14.04
CA ALA A 80 22.39 1.29 -13.43
C ALA A 80 21.37 1.71 -12.35
N LEU A 81 21.76 2.61 -11.45
CA LEU A 81 20.87 3.10 -10.40
C LEU A 81 19.67 3.86 -10.96
N LYS A 82 19.84 4.70 -12.00
CA LYS A 82 18.72 5.39 -12.65
C LYS A 82 17.76 4.44 -13.36
N GLY A 83 18.27 3.40 -14.02
CA GLY A 83 17.43 2.39 -14.66
C GLY A 83 16.57 1.64 -13.63
N LEU A 84 17.19 1.20 -12.54
CA LEU A 84 16.49 0.49 -11.46
C LEU A 84 15.54 1.40 -10.66
N GLN A 85 15.82 2.71 -10.61
CA GLN A 85 14.91 3.71 -10.04
C GLN A 85 13.62 3.83 -10.84
N ALA A 86 13.68 3.81 -12.18
CA ALA A 86 12.48 3.88 -13.01
C ALA A 86 11.53 2.69 -12.76
N GLU A 87 12.10 1.54 -12.37
CA GLU A 87 11.37 0.31 -12.06
C GLU A 87 10.94 0.21 -10.58
N HIS A 88 11.17 1.23 -9.75
CA HIS A 88 10.74 1.27 -8.34
C HIS A 88 11.27 0.10 -7.47
N ARG A 89 12.46 -0.41 -7.76
CA ARG A 89 13.06 -1.52 -7.01
C ARG A 89 13.50 -1.12 -5.59
N ALA A 90 13.59 -2.09 -4.68
CA ALA A 90 14.07 -1.85 -3.32
C ALA A 90 15.58 -1.50 -3.30
N ALA A 91 16.03 -0.79 -2.27
CA ALA A 91 17.45 -0.47 -2.08
C ALA A 91 18.37 -1.70 -2.09
N SER A 92 17.91 -2.86 -1.57
CA SER A 92 18.70 -4.10 -1.56
C SER A 92 19.04 -4.54 -2.98
N GLN A 93 18.06 -4.58 -3.86
CA GLN A 93 18.23 -4.95 -5.27
C GLN A 93 19.05 -3.93 -6.07
N MET A 94 18.84 -2.63 -5.80
CA MET A 94 19.65 -1.58 -6.41
C MET A 94 21.14 -1.75 -6.06
N LEU A 95 21.43 -2.04 -4.79
CA LEU A 95 22.80 -2.17 -4.29
C LEU A 95 23.41 -3.53 -4.59
N GLU A 96 22.63 -4.60 -4.62
CA GLU A 96 23.05 -5.90 -5.12
C GLU A 96 23.60 -5.77 -6.54
N ALA A 97 22.81 -5.20 -7.45
CA ALA A 97 23.20 -5.02 -8.85
C ALA A 97 24.51 -4.22 -8.98
N VAL A 98 24.65 -3.14 -8.20
CA VAL A 98 25.88 -2.34 -8.17
C VAL A 98 27.04 -3.17 -7.61
N TYR A 99 26.92 -3.75 -6.42
CA TYR A 99 28.03 -4.44 -5.74
C TYR A 99 28.49 -5.69 -6.51
N VAL A 100 27.56 -6.47 -7.07
CA VAL A 100 27.85 -7.62 -7.94
C VAL A 100 28.59 -7.18 -9.20
N THR A 101 28.19 -6.07 -9.82
CA THR A 101 28.90 -5.52 -10.98
C THR A 101 30.34 -5.14 -10.63
N TYR A 102 30.57 -4.61 -9.43
CA TYR A 102 31.93 -4.31 -8.97
C TYR A 102 32.77 -5.56 -8.75
N LEU A 103 32.19 -6.61 -8.16
CA LEU A 103 32.85 -7.89 -7.94
C LEU A 103 33.22 -8.61 -9.24
N LEU A 104 32.35 -8.55 -10.26
CA LEU A 104 32.52 -9.32 -11.49
C LEU A 104 33.29 -8.58 -12.59
N LEU A 105 33.00 -7.29 -12.81
CA LEU A 105 33.55 -6.54 -13.95
C LEU A 105 34.72 -5.67 -13.54
N TRP A 106 34.56 -4.92 -12.44
CA TRP A 106 35.53 -3.89 -12.07
C TRP A 106 36.76 -4.45 -11.33
N MET A 107 36.68 -5.66 -10.76
CA MET A 107 37.83 -6.34 -10.16
C MET A 107 38.96 -6.62 -11.16
N HIS A 108 38.65 -7.01 -12.40
CA HIS A 108 39.69 -7.19 -13.42
C HIS A 108 40.42 -5.88 -13.72
N GLY A 109 39.69 -4.76 -13.78
CA GLY A 109 40.33 -3.46 -13.97
C GLY A 109 41.18 -3.03 -12.77
N VAL A 110 40.82 -3.40 -11.54
CA VAL A 110 41.69 -3.23 -10.36
C VAL A 110 42.98 -4.03 -10.51
N ILE A 111 42.91 -5.29 -10.98
CA ILE A 111 44.09 -6.12 -11.27
C ILE A 111 44.98 -5.45 -12.34
N PHE A 112 44.39 -4.90 -13.41
CA PHE A 112 45.13 -4.19 -14.45
C PHE A 112 45.77 -2.88 -13.96
N ILE A 113 45.08 -2.11 -13.11
CA ILE A 113 45.63 -0.88 -12.50
C ILE A 113 46.77 -1.23 -11.54
N ALA A 114 46.64 -2.32 -10.78
CA ALA A 114 47.67 -2.82 -9.88
C ALA A 114 48.90 -3.32 -10.63
N GLY A 115 48.74 -4.10 -11.70
CA GLY A 115 49.85 -4.65 -12.48
C GLY A 115 50.47 -3.69 -13.50
N GLY A 116 49.66 -2.83 -14.13
CA GLY A 116 50.10 -1.93 -15.20
C GLY A 116 50.96 -0.75 -14.75
N ALA A 117 50.85 -0.33 -13.49
CA ALA A 117 51.73 0.72 -12.93
C ALA A 117 53.13 0.20 -12.56
N PHE A 118 53.29 -1.11 -12.35
CA PHE A 118 54.55 -1.72 -11.93
C PHE A 118 55.54 -1.98 -13.08
N THR A 119 55.07 -2.00 -14.34
CA THR A 119 55.93 -2.20 -15.53
C THR A 119 57.02 -1.13 -15.65
N ARG A 120 56.72 0.15 -15.33
CA ARG A 120 57.69 1.27 -15.37
C ARG A 120 58.63 1.30 -14.17
N GLU A 121 58.30 0.59 -13.10
CA GLU A 121 59.05 0.57 -11.84
C GLU A 121 59.93 -0.66 -11.69
N GLN A 122 59.69 -1.67 -12.51
CA GLN A 122 60.52 -2.87 -12.61
C GLN A 122 61.97 -2.52 -12.97
N ASP A 123 62.18 -1.47 -13.76
CA ASP A 123 63.52 -0.94 -14.07
C ASP A 123 64.20 -0.36 -12.82
N CYS A 124 63.45 0.33 -11.94
CA CYS A 124 63.95 0.82 -10.65
C CYS A 124 64.19 -0.30 -9.62
N LEU A 125 63.41 -1.38 -9.67
CA LEU A 125 63.56 -2.55 -8.80
C LEU A 125 64.73 -3.46 -9.23
N ASN A 126 65.00 -3.52 -10.54
CA ASN A 126 66.11 -4.27 -11.12
C ASN A 126 67.45 -3.54 -10.93
N ASP A 127 67.45 -2.21 -10.81
CA ASP A 127 68.67 -1.45 -10.52
C ASP A 127 69.16 -1.71 -9.07
N ALA A 128 70.46 -1.96 -8.92
CA ALA A 128 71.08 -2.35 -7.65
C ALA A 128 71.26 -1.16 -6.68
N ILE A 129 71.02 0.06 -7.16
CA ILE A 129 71.43 1.30 -6.50
C ILE A 129 70.22 2.23 -6.39
N LEU A 130 69.23 1.88 -5.57
CA LEU A 130 68.54 2.97 -4.88
C LEU A 130 69.61 3.63 -4.00
N SER A 131 69.83 4.94 -4.21
CA SER A 131 70.83 5.71 -3.45
C SER A 131 70.75 5.36 -1.96
N ARG A 132 71.88 5.40 -1.23
CA ARG A 132 72.06 5.03 0.21
C ARG A 132 71.01 5.59 1.20
N GLY A 133 70.08 6.43 0.70
CA GLY A 133 68.89 7.02 1.30
C GLY A 133 67.68 6.12 1.58
N LEU A 134 67.44 5.06 0.79
CA LEU A 134 66.17 4.32 0.78
C LEU A 134 66.38 2.82 0.56
N THR A 135 65.76 1.99 1.39
CA THR A 135 65.74 0.53 1.20
C THR A 135 64.64 0.12 0.23
N ARG A 136 64.83 -1.00 -0.48
CA ARG A 136 63.81 -1.50 -1.41
C ARG A 136 62.53 -1.93 -0.67
N SER A 137 62.64 -2.42 0.58
CA SER A 137 61.48 -2.73 1.43
C SER A 137 60.62 -1.51 1.81
N GLU A 138 61.24 -0.35 2.07
CA GLU A 138 60.53 0.92 2.29
C GLU A 138 59.78 1.38 1.04
N TYR A 139 60.39 1.22 -0.13
CA TYR A 139 59.77 1.54 -1.41
C TYR A 139 58.52 0.71 -1.70
N ILE A 140 58.62 -0.61 -1.56
CA ILE A 140 57.48 -1.50 -1.81
C ILE A 140 56.39 -1.34 -0.75
N SER A 141 56.77 -1.15 0.51
CA SER A 141 55.80 -0.89 1.59
C SER A 141 55.02 0.41 1.32
N GLY A 142 55.70 1.46 0.86
CA GLY A 142 55.05 2.70 0.42
C GLY A 142 54.08 2.48 -0.74
N LYS A 143 54.49 1.71 -1.74
CA LYS A 143 53.65 1.37 -2.90
C LYS A 143 52.44 0.52 -2.53
N LEU A 144 52.62 -0.55 -1.77
CA LEU A 144 51.52 -1.43 -1.34
C LEU A 144 50.48 -0.63 -0.54
N LEU A 145 50.93 0.21 0.40
CA LEU A 145 50.05 1.09 1.16
C LEU A 145 49.31 2.09 0.26
N ALA A 146 50.01 2.72 -0.69
CA ALA A 146 49.38 3.63 -1.65
C ALA A 146 48.31 2.94 -2.49
N ARG A 147 48.56 1.71 -2.95
CA ARG A 147 47.63 0.97 -3.83
C ARG A 147 46.40 0.48 -3.08
N CYS A 148 46.58 -0.12 -1.90
CA CYS A 148 45.45 -0.50 -1.04
C CYS A 148 44.61 0.74 -0.68
N PHE A 149 45.26 1.84 -0.32
CA PHE A 149 44.56 3.08 0.01
C PHE A 149 43.83 3.70 -1.20
N ALA A 150 44.46 3.72 -2.37
CA ALA A 150 43.85 4.21 -3.60
C ALA A 150 42.60 3.41 -3.99
N VAL A 151 42.64 2.07 -3.86
CA VAL A 151 41.51 1.20 -4.16
C VAL A 151 40.37 1.39 -3.16
N VAL A 152 40.69 1.52 -1.87
CA VAL A 152 39.69 1.85 -0.84
C VAL A 152 39.05 3.20 -1.11
N LEU A 153 39.82 4.22 -1.49
CA LEU A 153 39.28 5.53 -1.85
C LEU A 153 38.45 5.50 -3.14
N LEU A 154 38.88 4.76 -4.16
CA LEU A 154 38.20 4.69 -5.45
C LEU A 154 36.86 3.96 -5.33
N ILE A 155 36.88 2.77 -4.72
CA ILE A 155 35.68 1.95 -4.56
C ILE A 155 34.79 2.53 -3.47
N GLY A 156 35.36 2.89 -2.31
CA GLY A 156 34.61 3.48 -1.21
C GLY A 156 34.03 4.85 -1.57
N GLY A 157 34.78 5.69 -2.27
CA GLY A 157 34.33 7.02 -2.70
C GLY A 157 33.21 7.01 -3.73
N LEU A 158 32.99 5.89 -4.42
CA LEU A 158 31.91 5.73 -5.40
C LEU A 158 30.75 4.90 -4.86
N LEU A 159 31.03 3.78 -4.19
CA LEU A 159 30.01 2.92 -3.60
C LEU A 159 29.37 3.55 -2.36
N LEU A 160 30.08 4.23 -1.46
CA LEU A 160 29.45 4.83 -0.27
C LEU A 160 28.40 5.89 -0.64
N PRO A 161 28.68 6.87 -1.52
CA PRO A 161 27.66 7.84 -1.93
C PRO A 161 26.52 7.18 -2.71
N ALA A 162 26.82 6.21 -3.57
CA ALA A 162 25.81 5.44 -4.30
C ALA A 162 24.88 4.67 -3.34
N SER A 163 25.44 4.03 -2.32
CA SER A 163 24.69 3.30 -1.29
C SER A 163 23.85 4.20 -0.42
N PHE A 164 24.41 5.33 0.04
CA PHE A 164 23.65 6.31 0.81
C PHE A 164 22.53 6.94 -0.02
N TRP A 165 22.80 7.24 -1.29
CA TRP A 165 21.80 7.75 -2.22
C TRP A 165 20.69 6.73 -2.47
N ALA A 166 21.01 5.45 -2.73
CA ALA A 166 20.02 4.40 -2.95
C ALA A 166 19.14 4.16 -1.71
N ILE A 167 19.74 4.13 -0.51
CA ILE A 167 18.99 4.01 0.76
C ILE A 167 18.08 5.21 0.96
N ARG A 168 18.59 6.43 0.75
CA ARG A 168 17.78 7.64 0.87
C ARG A 168 16.64 7.66 -0.15
N GLN A 169 16.89 7.22 -1.38
CA GLN A 169 15.89 7.19 -2.43
C GLN A 169 14.81 6.12 -2.15
N ASP A 170 15.18 4.94 -1.67
CA ASP A 170 14.23 3.92 -1.19
C ASP A 170 13.42 4.41 0.01
N GLN A 171 14.05 5.12 0.96
CA GLN A 171 13.34 5.78 2.06
C GLN A 171 12.38 6.87 1.57
N LEU A 172 12.76 7.67 0.58
CA LEU A 172 11.89 8.70 -0.02
C LEU A 172 10.75 8.06 -0.83
N LEU A 173 11.01 6.97 -1.54
CA LEU A 173 9.99 6.19 -2.23
C LEU A 173 9.05 5.54 -1.22
N ARG A 174 9.52 5.00 -0.09
CA ARG A 174 8.62 4.40 0.93
C ARG A 174 7.89 5.45 1.77
N ALA A 175 8.52 6.59 2.07
CA ALA A 175 7.90 7.69 2.81
C ALA A 175 6.93 8.49 1.92
N GLY A 176 7.24 8.65 0.63
CA GLY A 176 6.37 9.27 -0.38
C GLY A 176 5.33 8.31 -0.96
N ALA A 177 5.63 7.02 -1.02
CA ALA A 177 4.76 5.92 -1.48
C ALA A 177 4.44 4.94 -0.35
N GLY A 178 4.08 5.47 0.82
CA GLY A 178 3.28 4.71 1.79
C GLY A 178 1.87 4.41 1.27
N GLN A 179 1.48 4.95 0.11
CA GLN A 179 0.15 4.79 -0.46
C GLN A 179 0.31 4.82 -1.99
N VAL A 180 0.09 3.71 -2.70
CA VAL A 180 -0.31 3.83 -4.10
C VAL A 180 -1.69 4.46 -4.04
N LEU A 181 -1.76 5.75 -4.39
CA LEU A 181 -2.98 6.53 -4.30
C LEU A 181 -3.75 6.32 -5.60
N SER A 182 -4.82 5.52 -5.55
CA SER A 182 -5.83 5.68 -6.59
C SER A 182 -6.46 7.05 -6.35
N LYS A 183 -6.21 7.98 -7.28
CA LYS A 183 -6.73 9.34 -7.22
C LYS A 183 -7.94 9.43 -8.13
N ALA A 184 -9.12 9.52 -7.52
CA ALA A 184 -10.32 9.95 -8.21
C ALA A 184 -10.45 11.46 -8.04
N THR A 185 -10.63 12.17 -9.15
CA THR A 185 -10.76 13.63 -9.19
C THR A 185 -12.20 13.99 -9.52
N ASN A 186 -12.73 15.04 -8.91
CA ASN A 186 -14.11 15.52 -9.13
C ASN A 186 -15.20 14.47 -8.88
N ALA A 187 -15.08 13.70 -7.79
CA ALA A 187 -16.13 12.79 -7.38
C ALA A 187 -17.17 13.53 -6.53
N ARG A 188 -18.45 13.29 -6.81
CA ARG A 188 -19.53 14.02 -6.14
C ARG A 188 -19.79 13.46 -4.74
N ILE A 189 -19.90 14.36 -3.76
CA ILE A 189 -20.29 14.01 -2.39
C ILE A 189 -21.80 13.80 -2.33
N GLU A 190 -22.21 12.65 -1.82
CA GLU A 190 -23.60 12.27 -1.55
C GLU A 190 -23.83 12.08 -0.04
N ALA A 191 -25.08 12.17 0.40
CA ALA A 191 -25.41 11.92 1.79
C ALA A 191 -25.34 10.41 2.08
N TRP A 192 -24.95 10.05 3.30
CA TRP A 192 -25.00 8.66 3.72
C TRP A 192 -26.44 8.21 3.97
N ASP A 193 -26.92 7.23 3.19
CA ASP A 193 -28.26 6.60 3.29
C ASP A 193 -29.44 7.60 3.24
N PRO A 194 -29.63 8.33 2.12
CA PRO A 194 -30.77 9.23 1.96
C PRO A 194 -32.08 8.43 1.92
N ARG A 195 -33.07 8.86 2.70
CA ARG A 195 -34.40 8.26 2.74
C ARG A 195 -35.38 9.04 1.89
N LYS A 196 -35.81 8.40 0.81
CA LYS A 196 -36.90 8.88 -0.03
C LYS A 196 -38.22 8.62 0.65
N ILE A 197 -39.03 9.67 0.76
CA ILE A 197 -40.36 9.63 1.36
C ILE A 197 -41.38 9.63 0.25
N PHE A 198 -42.27 8.64 0.28
CA PHE A 198 -43.28 8.42 -0.75
C PHE A 198 -44.68 8.71 -0.23
N ALA A 199 -45.60 9.03 -1.13
CA ALA A 199 -47.01 9.25 -0.81
C ALA A 199 -47.67 7.95 -0.36
N GLY A 200 -48.23 7.94 0.85
CA GLY A 200 -48.98 6.81 1.41
C GLY A 200 -50.45 6.76 1.01
N THR A 201 -50.96 7.83 0.38
CA THR A 201 -52.31 7.91 -0.19
C THR A 201 -52.27 8.68 -1.50
N ASP A 202 -53.28 8.44 -2.34
CA ASP A 202 -53.64 9.31 -3.46
C ASP A 202 -54.39 10.53 -2.95
N GLY A 203 -54.14 11.70 -3.53
CA GLY A 203 -54.86 12.93 -3.17
C GLY A 203 -54.14 14.22 -3.52
N THR A 204 -54.80 15.34 -3.23
CA THR A 204 -54.22 16.67 -3.40
C THR A 204 -53.48 17.08 -2.13
N VAL A 205 -52.27 17.63 -2.27
CA VAL A 205 -51.51 18.17 -1.15
C VAL A 205 -52.11 19.49 -0.71
N LEU A 206 -52.52 19.58 0.55
CA LEU A 206 -53.06 20.80 1.15
C LEU A 206 -51.93 21.77 1.46
N GLU A 207 -50.93 21.30 2.20
CA GLU A 207 -49.77 22.10 2.59
C GLU A 207 -48.52 21.23 2.71
N VAL A 208 -47.37 21.84 2.43
CA VAL A 208 -46.04 21.28 2.69
C VAL A 208 -45.40 22.14 3.76
N LYS A 209 -45.06 21.56 4.91
CA LYS A 209 -44.59 22.30 6.10
C LYS A 209 -43.09 22.56 6.12
N VAL A 210 -42.36 22.04 5.13
CA VAL A 210 -40.90 22.02 5.11
C VAL A 210 -40.34 22.46 3.77
N GLU A 211 -39.21 23.14 3.81
CA GLU A 211 -38.43 23.55 2.66
C GLU A 211 -37.11 22.78 2.55
N VAL A 212 -36.46 22.87 1.39
CA VAL A 212 -35.15 22.24 1.18
C VAL A 212 -34.12 22.97 2.04
N GLY A 213 -33.42 22.21 2.88
CA GLY A 213 -32.46 22.75 3.86
C GLY A 213 -32.97 22.77 5.29
N ASP A 214 -34.27 22.58 5.53
CA ASP A 214 -34.82 22.55 6.88
C ASP A 214 -34.38 21.29 7.64
N ALA A 215 -34.10 21.47 8.93
CA ALA A 215 -33.86 20.38 9.88
C ALA A 215 -35.20 19.88 10.44
N VAL A 216 -35.39 18.56 10.42
CA VAL A 216 -36.60 17.88 10.91
C VAL A 216 -36.21 16.80 11.91
N ALA A 217 -37.04 16.61 12.93
CA ALA A 217 -36.95 15.49 13.87
C ALA A 217 -37.84 14.32 13.41
N ALA A 218 -37.51 13.11 13.84
CA ALA A 218 -38.37 11.95 13.63
C ALA A 218 -39.76 12.20 14.23
N GLY A 219 -40.81 12.01 13.42
CA GLY A 219 -42.19 12.27 13.77
C GLY A 219 -42.74 13.63 13.33
N ASP A 220 -41.89 14.56 12.89
CA ASP A 220 -42.35 15.86 12.41
C ASP A 220 -43.22 15.73 11.16
N VAL A 221 -44.28 16.53 11.08
CA VAL A 221 -45.21 16.52 9.94
C VAL A 221 -44.59 17.27 8.78
N LEU A 222 -44.46 16.59 7.64
CA LEU A 222 -43.81 17.13 6.44
C LEU A 222 -44.82 17.59 5.41
N VAL A 223 -45.80 16.73 5.11
CA VAL A 223 -46.81 16.96 4.07
C VAL A 223 -48.18 16.58 4.61
N VAL A 224 -49.17 17.43 4.34
CA VAL A 224 -50.57 17.19 4.69
C VAL A 224 -51.38 17.13 3.39
N PHE A 225 -52.06 16.01 3.17
CA PHE A 225 -53.02 15.82 2.08
C PHE A 225 -54.41 16.28 2.49
N ASP A 226 -55.27 16.59 1.50
CA ASP A 226 -56.70 16.77 1.74
C ASP A 226 -57.32 15.45 2.22
N ASP A 227 -57.75 15.46 3.47
CA ASP A 227 -58.21 14.30 4.21
C ASP A 227 -59.74 14.19 4.26
N ARG A 228 -60.48 15.15 3.70
CA ARG A 228 -61.95 15.23 3.81
C ARG A 228 -62.64 13.95 3.34
N GLN A 229 -62.26 13.46 2.16
CA GLN A 229 -62.83 12.22 1.61
C GLN A 229 -62.48 10.99 2.46
N LEU A 230 -61.27 10.94 3.02
CA LEU A 230 -60.83 9.84 3.88
C LEU A 230 -61.55 9.88 5.25
N PHE A 231 -61.80 11.08 5.76
CA PHE A 231 -62.56 11.30 6.98
C PHE A 231 -64.03 10.90 6.81
N ASP A 232 -64.68 11.33 5.72
CA ASP A 232 -66.06 10.96 5.41
C ASP A 232 -66.21 9.44 5.21
N GLN A 233 -65.21 8.79 4.62
CA GLN A 233 -65.16 7.34 4.50
C GLN A 233 -65.06 6.66 5.87
N LEU A 234 -64.21 7.15 6.78
CA LEU A 234 -64.11 6.63 8.14
C LEU A 234 -65.44 6.76 8.90
N GLU A 235 -66.12 7.91 8.77
CA GLU A 235 -67.43 8.13 9.40
C GLU A 235 -68.51 7.20 8.85
N THR A 236 -68.49 6.93 7.55
CA THR A 236 -69.41 5.97 6.92
C THR A 236 -69.20 4.55 7.47
N GLU A 237 -67.96 4.10 7.61
CA GLU A 237 -67.64 2.79 8.18
C GLU A 237 -67.96 2.72 9.68
N ARG A 238 -67.78 3.81 10.44
CA ARG A 238 -68.19 3.89 11.86
C ARG A 238 -69.69 3.71 12.04
N ARG A 239 -70.50 4.35 11.18
CA ARG A 239 -71.95 4.14 11.17
C ARG A 239 -72.31 2.70 10.82
N ALA A 240 -71.61 2.07 9.88
CA ALA A 240 -71.81 0.67 9.56
C ALA A 240 -71.50 -0.25 10.76
N GLU A 241 -70.43 0.03 11.52
CA GLU A 241 -70.14 -0.68 12.77
C GLU A 241 -71.26 -0.53 13.80
N GLU A 242 -71.80 0.68 13.98
CA GLU A 242 -72.92 0.93 14.88
C GLU A 242 -74.17 0.15 14.47
N THR A 243 -74.48 0.10 13.17
CA THR A 243 -75.61 -0.72 12.67
C THR A 243 -75.42 -2.20 12.96
N ALA A 244 -74.21 -2.73 12.77
CA ALA A 244 -73.90 -4.13 13.09
C ALA A 244 -74.01 -4.42 14.60
N ARG A 245 -73.61 -3.47 15.46
CA ARG A 245 -73.78 -3.61 16.93
C ARG A 245 -75.26 -3.61 17.32
N ASN A 246 -76.08 -2.79 16.67
CA ASN A 246 -77.53 -2.81 16.87
C ASN A 246 -78.15 -4.14 16.43
N GLU A 247 -77.63 -4.78 15.38
CA GLU A 247 -78.06 -6.13 14.97
C GLU A 247 -77.74 -7.19 16.02
N VAL A 248 -76.57 -7.12 16.69
CA VAL A 248 -76.24 -8.01 17.82
C VAL A 248 -77.24 -7.83 18.95
N SER A 249 -77.54 -6.58 19.34
CA SER A 249 -78.55 -6.30 20.38
C SER A 249 -79.94 -6.83 19.99
N ASN A 250 -80.32 -6.70 18.72
CA ASN A 250 -81.58 -7.27 18.21
C ASN A 250 -81.59 -8.81 18.25
N ALA A 251 -80.48 -9.46 17.89
CA ALA A 251 -80.34 -10.91 17.94
C ALA A 251 -80.39 -11.43 19.39
N GLN A 252 -79.75 -10.73 20.33
CA GLN A 252 -79.82 -11.03 21.76
C GLN A 252 -81.24 -10.94 22.29
N ARG A 253 -81.98 -9.87 21.96
CA ARG A 253 -83.40 -9.75 22.33
C ARG A 253 -84.25 -10.90 21.79
N ARG A 254 -84.05 -11.29 20.52
CA ARG A 254 -84.75 -12.44 19.92
C ARG A 254 -84.43 -13.76 20.63
N HIS A 255 -83.18 -13.94 21.06
CA HIS A 255 -82.78 -15.12 21.82
C HIS A 255 -83.41 -15.16 23.22
N GLU A 256 -83.43 -14.03 23.93
CA GLU A 256 -84.14 -13.90 25.21
C GLU A 256 -85.65 -14.17 25.06
N ASP A 257 -86.27 -13.64 24.02
CA ASP A 257 -87.69 -13.89 23.74
C ASP A 257 -87.95 -15.37 23.42
N ALA A 258 -87.06 -16.02 22.66
CA ALA A 258 -87.15 -17.46 22.40
C ALA A 258 -87.01 -18.29 23.69
N LEU A 259 -86.12 -17.90 24.61
CA LEU A 259 -85.99 -18.55 25.92
C LEU A 259 -87.25 -18.38 26.77
N ARG A 260 -87.88 -17.21 26.75
CA ARG A 260 -89.17 -16.98 27.43
C ARG A 260 -90.27 -17.88 26.87
N VAL A 261 -90.30 -18.09 25.55
CA VAL A 261 -91.25 -19.00 24.91
C VAL A 261 -91.00 -20.45 25.33
N VAL A 262 -89.73 -20.90 25.38
CA VAL A 262 -89.40 -22.23 25.90
C VAL A 262 -89.93 -22.41 27.31
N ALA A 263 -89.66 -21.48 28.24
CA ALA A 263 -90.14 -21.56 29.62
C ALA A 263 -91.68 -21.67 29.70
N GLN A 264 -92.41 -20.90 28.86
CA GLN A 264 -93.88 -20.99 28.79
C GLN A 264 -94.38 -22.35 28.29
N VAL A 265 -93.69 -22.94 27.31
CA VAL A 265 -94.03 -24.24 26.74
C VAL A 265 -93.67 -25.37 27.72
N GLU A 266 -92.55 -25.28 28.43
CA GLU A 266 -92.16 -26.20 29.50
C GLU A 266 -93.19 -26.19 30.64
N ASP A 267 -93.63 -25.01 31.09
CA ASP A 267 -94.68 -24.89 32.10
C ASP A 267 -96.02 -25.49 31.65
N ALA A 268 -96.36 -25.36 30.36
CA ALA A 268 -97.53 -25.99 29.78
C ALA A 268 -97.40 -27.53 29.70
N LEU A 269 -96.22 -28.03 29.31
CA LEU A 269 -95.91 -29.46 29.29
C LEU A 269 -95.98 -30.05 30.71
N ALA A 270 -95.37 -29.40 31.70
CA ALA A 270 -95.39 -29.86 33.09
C ALA A 270 -96.81 -29.91 33.67
N ARG A 271 -97.68 -28.96 33.28
CA ARG A 271 -99.11 -29.00 33.63
C ARG A 271 -99.83 -30.20 32.98
N ALA A 272 -99.57 -30.46 31.70
CA ALA A 272 -100.16 -31.61 30.99
C ALA A 272 -99.68 -32.95 31.56
N GLU A 273 -98.39 -33.07 31.90
CA GLU A 273 -97.82 -34.27 32.53
C GLU A 273 -98.40 -34.52 33.93
N ARG A 274 -98.54 -33.47 34.76
CA ARG A 274 -99.21 -33.57 36.06
C ARG A 274 -100.66 -34.03 35.93
N ALA A 275 -101.39 -33.53 34.93
CA ALA A 275 -102.77 -33.93 34.67
C ALA A 275 -102.90 -35.39 34.20
N LEU A 276 -101.87 -35.95 33.56
CA LEU A 276 -101.79 -37.38 33.19
C LEU A 276 -101.46 -38.29 34.38
N MET A 277 -100.70 -37.80 35.38
CA MET A 277 -100.30 -38.59 36.56
C MET A 277 -101.40 -38.76 37.61
N ALA A 278 -102.47 -37.95 37.60
CA ALA A 278 -103.62 -38.05 38.52
C ALA A 278 -104.55 -39.27 38.23
N LYS A 279 -103.95 -40.43 38.00
CA LYS A 279 -104.47 -41.65 37.33
C LYS A 279 -105.67 -42.35 37.96
N ASP A 280 -106.17 -41.94 39.12
CA ASP A 280 -106.91 -42.85 40.01
C ASP A 280 -108.33 -43.26 39.56
N LEU A 281 -108.92 -42.68 38.49
CA LEU A 281 -110.30 -42.99 38.04
C LEU A 281 -110.59 -42.74 36.54
N MET A 282 -109.60 -42.73 35.65
CA MET A 282 -109.80 -42.31 34.25
C MET A 282 -110.26 -43.43 33.29
N SER A 283 -111.09 -43.09 32.29
CA SER A 283 -111.51 -43.99 31.21
C SER A 283 -110.39 -44.23 30.17
N ARG A 284 -110.35 -45.40 29.51
CA ARG A 284 -109.34 -45.75 28.48
C ARG A 284 -109.26 -44.72 27.33
N ILE A 285 -110.38 -44.05 27.01
CA ILE A 285 -110.45 -43.03 25.95
C ILE A 285 -109.79 -41.72 26.41
N GLU A 286 -110.12 -41.24 27.63
CA GLU A 286 -109.52 -40.01 28.17
C GLU A 286 -108.01 -40.12 28.38
N GLN A 287 -107.51 -41.33 28.69
CA GLN A 287 -106.07 -41.58 28.81
C GLN A 287 -105.36 -41.39 27.46
N ALA A 288 -105.91 -41.94 26.37
CA ALA A 288 -105.34 -41.83 25.04
C ALA A 288 -105.29 -40.36 24.58
N ASP A 289 -106.34 -39.58 24.84
CA ASP A 289 -106.38 -38.15 24.51
C ASP A 289 -105.29 -37.37 25.26
N ARG A 290 -105.12 -37.59 26.56
CA ARG A 290 -104.06 -36.92 27.35
C ARG A 290 -102.64 -37.34 26.94
N GLU A 291 -102.45 -38.59 26.54
CA GLU A 291 -101.17 -39.04 25.97
C GLU A 291 -100.87 -38.38 24.61
N THR A 292 -101.88 -38.11 23.78
CA THR A 292 -101.69 -37.32 22.55
C THR A 292 -101.38 -35.85 22.86
N GLU A 293 -102.01 -35.27 23.89
CA GLU A 293 -101.74 -33.91 24.33
C GLU A 293 -100.28 -33.74 24.80
N VAL A 294 -99.80 -34.63 25.69
CA VAL A 294 -98.40 -34.61 26.14
C VAL A 294 -97.43 -34.79 24.97
N ARG A 295 -97.71 -35.70 24.02
CA ARG A 295 -96.91 -35.85 22.79
C ARG A 295 -96.91 -34.59 21.93
N SER A 296 -98.04 -33.87 21.86
CA SER A 296 -98.09 -32.58 21.16
C SER A 296 -97.23 -31.54 21.85
N ARG A 297 -97.37 -31.39 23.18
CA ARG A 297 -96.56 -30.44 23.96
C ARG A 297 -95.06 -30.71 23.90
N LYS A 298 -94.66 -31.99 23.84
CA LYS A 298 -93.24 -32.36 23.62
C LYS A 298 -92.73 -31.92 22.25
N ARG A 299 -93.54 -32.00 21.19
CA ARG A 299 -93.19 -31.46 19.87
C ARG A 299 -93.13 -29.94 19.88
N ASP A 300 -94.04 -29.29 20.61
CA ASP A 300 -94.03 -27.84 20.79
C ASP A 300 -92.73 -27.39 21.50
N LEU A 301 -92.31 -28.11 22.55
CA LEU A 301 -91.07 -27.85 23.27
C LEU A 301 -89.86 -28.00 22.34
N GLN A 302 -89.75 -29.12 21.62
CA GLN A 302 -88.68 -29.35 20.66
C GLN A 302 -88.62 -28.25 19.58
N THR A 303 -89.78 -27.74 19.16
CA THR A 303 -89.85 -26.62 18.21
C THR A 303 -89.33 -25.33 18.84
N ALA A 304 -89.71 -25.03 20.08
CA ALA A 304 -89.23 -23.86 20.82
C ALA A 304 -87.72 -23.92 21.10
N GLU A 305 -87.19 -25.10 21.48
CA GLU A 305 -85.75 -25.34 21.65
C GLU A 305 -84.97 -25.12 20.34
N ASN A 306 -85.51 -25.59 19.21
CA ASN A 306 -84.93 -25.32 17.90
C ASN A 306 -84.90 -23.83 17.56
N GLN A 307 -85.94 -23.08 17.94
CA GLN A 307 -85.95 -21.61 17.77
C GLN A 307 -84.90 -20.91 18.62
N VAL A 308 -84.66 -21.38 19.85
CA VAL A 308 -83.57 -20.88 20.70
C VAL A 308 -82.21 -21.11 20.02
N ARG A 309 -81.98 -22.32 19.47
CA ARG A 309 -80.75 -22.64 18.74
C ARG A 309 -80.56 -21.74 17.51
N ILE A 310 -81.60 -21.52 16.71
CA ILE A 310 -81.58 -20.62 15.55
C ILE A 310 -81.27 -19.18 16.00
N ALA A 311 -81.90 -18.71 17.07
CA ALA A 311 -81.64 -17.37 17.61
C ALA A 311 -80.22 -17.22 18.18
N GLN A 312 -79.67 -18.28 18.79
CA GLN A 312 -78.29 -18.31 19.26
C GLN A 312 -77.29 -18.27 18.09
N GLU A 313 -77.52 -19.04 17.04
CA GLU A 313 -76.73 -18.98 15.80
C GLU A 313 -76.81 -17.58 15.18
N ALA A 314 -77.98 -16.91 15.24
CA ALA A 314 -78.14 -15.55 14.76
C ALA A 314 -77.26 -14.53 15.53
N ILE A 315 -77.08 -14.69 16.84
CA ILE A 315 -76.12 -13.86 17.62
C ILE A 315 -74.71 -14.05 17.06
N ALA A 316 -74.27 -15.29 16.89
CA ALA A 316 -72.93 -15.57 16.37
C ALA A 316 -72.72 -14.99 14.95
N THR A 317 -73.76 -14.98 14.10
CA THR A 317 -73.68 -14.33 12.79
C THR A 317 -73.59 -12.81 12.89
N ALA A 318 -74.34 -12.18 13.80
CA ALA A 318 -74.31 -10.73 14.02
C ALA A 318 -72.97 -10.28 14.61
N GLU A 319 -72.38 -11.06 15.52
CA GLU A 319 -71.04 -10.80 16.07
C GLU A 319 -69.95 -10.79 14.98
N ARG A 320 -70.02 -11.73 14.02
CA ARG A 320 -69.12 -11.74 12.86
C ARG A 320 -69.30 -10.50 11.97
N LEU A 321 -70.53 -9.98 11.85
CA LEU A 321 -70.77 -8.72 11.12
C LEU A 321 -70.10 -7.53 11.82
N VAL A 322 -70.16 -7.48 13.15
CA VAL A 322 -69.45 -6.46 13.94
C VAL A 322 -67.94 -6.57 13.74
N GLU A 323 -67.37 -7.77 13.79
CA GLU A 323 -65.93 -7.98 13.57
C GLU A 323 -65.48 -7.52 12.17
N ASN A 324 -66.27 -7.81 11.15
CA ASN A 324 -66.04 -7.35 9.78
C ASN A 324 -66.11 -5.82 9.68
N ALA A 325 -67.12 -5.19 10.27
CA ALA A 325 -67.27 -3.74 10.28
C ALA A 325 -66.12 -3.04 11.03
N GLN A 326 -65.71 -3.59 12.18
CA GLN A 326 -64.53 -3.11 12.91
C GLN A 326 -63.25 -3.18 12.08
N SER A 327 -63.09 -4.24 11.29
CA SER A 327 -61.93 -4.38 10.39
C SER A 327 -61.92 -3.26 9.33
N ARG A 328 -63.08 -2.92 8.78
CA ARG A 328 -63.21 -1.80 7.81
C ARG A 328 -62.94 -0.45 8.46
N VAL A 329 -63.42 -0.21 9.69
CA VAL A 329 -63.09 1.00 10.46
C VAL A 329 -61.59 1.11 10.71
N ARG A 330 -60.93 0.01 11.10
CA ARG A 330 -59.46 -0.01 11.28
C ARG A 330 -58.72 0.30 9.99
N GLU A 331 -59.18 -0.23 8.86
CA GLU A 331 -58.58 0.04 7.55
C GLU A 331 -58.78 1.50 7.13
N ALA A 332 -60.01 2.03 7.20
CA ALA A 332 -60.32 3.42 6.89
C ALA A 332 -59.50 4.38 7.77
N ARG A 333 -59.34 4.07 9.06
CA ARG A 333 -58.50 4.85 9.98
C ARG A 333 -57.02 4.84 9.58
N LYS A 334 -56.49 3.70 9.12
CA LYS A 334 -55.10 3.61 8.62
C LYS A 334 -54.93 4.46 7.36
N ARG A 335 -55.88 4.39 6.42
CA ARG A 335 -55.88 5.21 5.21
C ARG A 335 -55.89 6.70 5.53
N LEU A 336 -56.74 7.13 6.48
CA LEU A 336 -56.73 8.51 6.99
C LEU A 336 -55.37 8.89 7.60
N GLY A 337 -54.74 7.99 8.36
CA GLY A 337 -53.39 8.22 8.90
C GLY A 337 -52.33 8.46 7.81
N HIS A 338 -52.49 7.91 6.61
CA HIS A 338 -51.59 8.15 5.49
C HIS A 338 -51.77 9.53 4.82
N ALA A 339 -52.82 10.28 5.16
CA ALA A 339 -53.00 11.66 4.70
C ALA A 339 -51.99 12.63 5.33
N THR A 340 -51.41 12.27 6.48
CA THR A 340 -50.33 13.05 7.11
C THR A 340 -49.03 12.28 7.00
N VAL A 341 -48.07 12.83 6.24
CA VAL A 341 -46.76 12.22 6.06
C VAL A 341 -45.79 12.79 7.08
N ALA A 342 -45.34 11.94 8.00
CA ALA A 342 -44.36 12.29 9.04
C ALA A 342 -42.95 11.83 8.66
N ALA A 343 -41.94 12.49 9.24
CA ALA A 343 -40.54 12.13 9.07
C ALA A 343 -40.20 10.79 9.75
N PRO A 344 -39.69 9.79 9.04
CA PRO A 344 -39.29 8.52 9.66
C PRO A 344 -37.98 8.62 10.46
N LEU A 345 -37.17 9.65 10.24
CA LEU A 345 -35.90 9.90 10.93
C LEU A 345 -35.62 11.39 11.07
N SER A 346 -34.75 11.73 12.03
CA SER A 346 -34.24 13.10 12.17
C SER A 346 -33.13 13.36 11.15
N GLY A 347 -33.18 14.50 10.46
CA GLY A 347 -32.23 14.86 9.41
C GLY A 347 -32.59 16.17 8.71
N TYR A 348 -32.09 16.36 7.51
CA TYR A 348 -32.35 17.54 6.68
C TYR A 348 -33.11 17.16 5.42
N VAL A 349 -33.99 18.04 4.96
CA VAL A 349 -34.69 17.90 3.67
C VAL A 349 -33.71 18.25 2.55
N THR A 350 -33.27 17.26 1.77
CA THR A 350 -32.30 17.47 0.68
C THR A 350 -32.97 17.76 -0.66
N GLU A 351 -34.19 17.29 -0.85
CA GLU A 351 -34.93 17.41 -2.10
C GLU A 351 -36.43 17.45 -1.80
N ARG A 352 -37.17 18.30 -2.51
CA ARG A 352 -38.62 18.39 -2.47
C ARG A 352 -39.15 18.37 -3.91
N LEU A 353 -39.98 17.39 -4.21
CA LEU A 353 -40.55 17.17 -5.55
C LEU A 353 -42.05 17.52 -5.62
N VAL A 354 -42.66 17.85 -4.49
CA VAL A 354 -44.08 18.15 -4.37
C VAL A 354 -44.35 19.61 -4.02
N GLN A 355 -45.43 20.17 -4.54
CA GLN A 355 -45.89 21.53 -4.28
C GLN A 355 -47.27 21.54 -3.59
N PRO A 356 -47.60 22.58 -2.80
CA PRO A 356 -48.97 22.78 -2.31
C PRO A 356 -49.96 22.85 -3.48
N ALA A 357 -51.18 22.37 -3.25
CA ALA A 357 -52.26 22.23 -4.25
C ALA A 357 -51.96 21.29 -5.44
N GLN A 358 -50.85 20.56 -5.43
CA GLN A 358 -50.55 19.55 -6.43
C GLN A 358 -51.28 18.23 -6.11
N HIS A 359 -51.87 17.61 -7.13
CA HIS A 359 -52.39 16.25 -7.03
C HIS A 359 -51.27 15.24 -7.21
N VAL A 360 -51.19 14.26 -6.30
CA VAL A 360 -50.10 13.29 -6.24
C VAL A 360 -50.65 11.87 -6.11
N PRO A 361 -50.25 10.94 -6.98
CA PRO A 361 -50.70 9.56 -6.91
C PRO A 361 -50.03 8.79 -5.77
N LEU A 362 -50.66 7.70 -5.35
CA LEU A 362 -50.09 6.75 -4.39
C LEU A 362 -48.68 6.29 -4.83
N GLY A 363 -47.72 6.30 -3.90
CA GLY A 363 -46.36 5.85 -4.14
C GLY A 363 -45.45 6.86 -4.85
N ALA A 364 -45.95 8.06 -5.17
CA ALA A 364 -45.10 9.12 -5.73
C ALA A 364 -44.03 9.58 -4.73
N HIS A 365 -42.84 9.92 -5.23
CA HIS A 365 -41.74 10.45 -4.41
C HIS A 365 -42.02 11.91 -4.07
N LEU A 366 -42.20 12.21 -2.77
CA LEU A 366 -42.54 13.54 -2.28
C LEU A 366 -41.30 14.37 -1.96
N LEU A 367 -40.40 13.81 -1.16
CA LEU A 367 -39.23 14.49 -0.62
C LEU A 367 -38.15 13.47 -0.23
N THR A 368 -36.92 13.94 -0.08
CA THR A 368 -35.78 13.13 0.37
C THR A 368 -35.22 13.73 1.65
N LEU A 369 -35.09 12.90 2.68
CA LEU A 369 -34.44 13.24 3.95
C LEU A 369 -33.06 12.61 4.00
N ALA A 370 -32.07 13.32 4.49
CA ALA A 370 -30.75 12.76 4.73
C ALA A 370 -30.12 13.27 6.01
N ARG A 371 -29.30 12.44 6.64
CA ARG A 371 -28.50 12.84 7.80
C ARG A 371 -27.21 13.48 7.29
N LEU A 372 -26.94 14.71 7.71
CA LEU A 372 -25.76 15.48 7.29
C LEU A 372 -24.57 15.35 8.27
N ASP A 373 -24.54 14.28 9.06
CA ASP A 373 -23.42 13.94 9.93
C ASP A 373 -22.33 13.18 9.16
N GLU A 374 -22.76 12.34 8.23
CA GLU A 374 -21.95 11.39 7.48
C GLU A 374 -22.25 11.48 5.99
N TYR A 375 -21.21 11.32 5.19
CA TYR A 375 -21.24 11.47 3.75
C TYR A 375 -20.59 10.28 3.07
N GLU A 376 -21.03 9.98 1.85
CA GLU A 376 -20.35 9.03 0.97
C GLU A 376 -19.87 9.71 -0.31
N VAL A 377 -18.77 9.18 -0.85
CA VAL A 377 -18.29 9.53 -2.19
C VAL A 377 -18.18 8.24 -2.98
N ARG A 378 -18.83 8.22 -4.15
CA ARG A 378 -18.76 7.10 -5.10
C ARG A 378 -17.66 7.34 -6.10
N LEU A 379 -16.67 6.47 -6.11
CA LEU A 379 -15.42 6.63 -6.84
C LEU A 379 -15.34 5.61 -7.98
N PRO A 380 -15.32 6.04 -9.25
CA PRO A 380 -15.06 5.15 -10.36
C PRO A 380 -13.57 4.78 -10.39
N ILE A 381 -13.30 3.47 -10.46
CA ILE A 381 -11.96 2.91 -10.57
C ILE A 381 -11.89 2.16 -11.89
N TYR A 382 -11.10 2.71 -12.81
CA TYR A 382 -11.00 2.23 -14.19
C TYR A 382 -10.02 1.06 -14.32
N ASP A 383 -8.97 1.01 -13.50
CA ASP A 383 -8.00 -0.08 -13.51
C ASP A 383 -8.49 -1.24 -12.65
N PHE A 384 -8.75 -2.38 -13.29
CA PHE A 384 -9.22 -3.59 -12.61
C PHE A 384 -8.19 -4.17 -11.64
N GLU A 385 -6.88 -4.04 -11.93
CA GLU A 385 -5.83 -4.51 -11.02
C GLU A 385 -5.70 -3.63 -9.77
N GLU A 386 -6.00 -2.33 -9.88
CA GLU A 386 -6.16 -1.46 -8.69
C GLU A 386 -7.39 -1.86 -7.88
N PHE A 387 -8.52 -2.11 -8.55
CA PHE A 387 -9.76 -2.51 -7.89
C PHE A 387 -9.62 -3.82 -7.11
N LYS A 388 -8.91 -4.82 -7.65
CA LYS A 388 -8.62 -6.10 -6.95
C LYS A 388 -7.86 -5.91 -5.64
N ARG A 389 -7.01 -4.88 -5.56
CA ARG A 389 -6.19 -4.59 -4.38
C ARG A 389 -6.98 -3.85 -3.31
N LEU A 390 -8.13 -3.28 -3.64
CA LEU A 390 -8.98 -2.63 -2.67
C LEU A 390 -9.64 -3.63 -1.74
N LYS A 391 -9.68 -3.25 -0.47
CA LYS A 391 -10.39 -3.95 0.59
C LYS A 391 -11.21 -2.93 1.37
N THR A 392 -12.33 -3.37 1.92
CA THR A 392 -13.11 -2.55 2.85
C THR A 392 -12.27 -2.26 4.10
N GLY A 393 -12.46 -1.08 4.69
CA GLY A 393 -11.71 -0.59 5.84
C GLY A 393 -10.37 0.11 5.54
N LEU A 394 -9.92 0.15 4.29
CA LEU A 394 -8.72 0.91 3.90
C LEU A 394 -8.91 2.39 4.19
N ALA A 395 -7.83 3.05 4.65
CA ALA A 395 -7.83 4.49 4.85
C ALA A 395 -7.99 5.22 3.50
N ALA A 396 -8.71 6.32 3.53
CA ALA A 396 -8.86 7.23 2.40
C ALA A 396 -8.87 8.67 2.91
N TYR A 397 -8.56 9.61 2.03
CA TYR A 397 -8.60 11.04 2.33
C TYR A 397 -9.43 11.75 1.28
N VAL A 398 -10.42 12.51 1.73
CA VAL A 398 -11.36 13.25 0.87
C VAL A 398 -11.01 14.73 0.98
N THR A 399 -10.59 15.34 -0.12
CA THR A 399 -10.22 16.75 -0.19
C THR A 399 -11.33 17.54 -0.88
N VAL A 400 -11.87 18.54 -0.19
CA VAL A 400 -12.88 19.47 -0.71
C VAL A 400 -12.29 20.87 -0.64
N GLY A 401 -12.02 21.51 -1.78
CA GLY A 401 -11.35 22.80 -1.83
C GLY A 401 -9.96 22.76 -1.16
N LYS A 402 -9.82 23.38 0.03
CA LYS A 402 -8.57 23.41 0.82
C LYS A 402 -8.62 22.53 2.09
N THR A 403 -9.77 21.92 2.38
CA THR A 403 -9.98 21.11 3.58
C THR A 403 -9.89 19.63 3.24
N GLU A 404 -9.18 18.87 4.07
CA GLU A 404 -9.03 17.42 3.94
C GLU A 404 -9.74 16.71 5.09
N PHE A 405 -10.55 15.71 4.75
CA PHE A 405 -11.31 14.87 5.67
C PHE A 405 -10.75 13.46 5.66
N THR A 406 -10.57 12.88 6.84
CA THR A 406 -10.19 11.48 7.01
C THR A 406 -11.39 10.59 6.71
N ALA A 407 -11.19 9.59 5.86
CA ALA A 407 -12.24 8.71 5.36
C ALA A 407 -11.80 7.24 5.36
N ARG A 408 -12.76 6.34 5.13
CA ARG A 408 -12.47 4.91 4.95
C ARG A 408 -13.29 4.32 3.81
N VAL A 409 -12.73 3.33 3.12
CA VAL A 409 -13.47 2.55 2.12
C VAL A 409 -14.51 1.70 2.84
N ASP A 410 -15.79 1.94 2.57
CA ASP A 410 -16.90 1.24 3.23
C ASP A 410 -17.38 0.05 2.39
N ARG A 411 -17.61 0.28 1.08
CA ARG A 411 -18.14 -0.73 0.16
C ARG A 411 -17.39 -0.72 -1.17
N LEU A 412 -17.32 -1.90 -1.79
CA LEU A 412 -16.81 -2.12 -3.14
C LEU A 412 -17.95 -2.64 -4.01
N GLY A 413 -18.10 -2.08 -5.20
CA GLY A 413 -19.13 -2.45 -6.16
C GLY A 413 -18.86 -3.83 -6.74
N ALA A 414 -19.84 -4.72 -6.68
CA ALA A 414 -19.71 -6.07 -7.22
C ALA A 414 -19.82 -6.11 -8.76
N THR A 415 -20.25 -5.02 -9.39
CA THR A 415 -20.53 -4.96 -10.82
C THR A 415 -19.69 -3.88 -11.52
N THR A 416 -19.24 -4.21 -12.72
CA THR A 416 -18.64 -3.24 -13.64
C THR A 416 -19.74 -2.43 -14.30
N GLN A 417 -19.55 -1.12 -14.35
CA GLN A 417 -20.47 -0.18 -14.95
C GLN A 417 -19.76 0.68 -15.98
N THR A 418 -20.49 1.14 -16.98
CA THR A 418 -19.99 2.09 -17.98
C THR A 418 -20.27 3.52 -17.52
N ASP A 419 -19.22 4.32 -17.46
CA ASP A 419 -19.29 5.77 -17.23
C ASP A 419 -19.98 6.48 -18.43
N ARG A 420 -20.32 7.77 -18.29
CA ARG A 420 -20.98 8.59 -19.32
C ARG A 420 -20.24 8.58 -20.67
N TRP A 421 -18.93 8.36 -20.66
CA TRP A 421 -18.08 8.26 -21.85
C TRP A 421 -17.86 6.82 -22.36
N GLY A 422 -18.64 5.83 -21.87
CA GLY A 422 -18.54 4.43 -22.30
C GLY A 422 -17.35 3.65 -21.75
N ARG A 423 -16.56 4.26 -20.85
CA ARG A 423 -15.43 3.58 -20.16
C ARG A 423 -15.97 2.66 -19.07
N THR A 424 -15.48 1.43 -19.02
CA THR A 424 -15.81 0.49 -17.96
C THR A 424 -15.05 0.83 -16.68
N CYS A 425 -15.75 0.87 -15.55
CA CYS A 425 -15.17 1.09 -14.23
C CYS A 425 -15.93 0.27 -13.18
N ASN A 426 -15.23 -0.04 -12.09
CA ASN A 426 -15.86 -0.55 -10.87
C ASN A 426 -15.95 0.58 -9.86
N PHE A 427 -16.99 0.61 -9.04
CA PHE A 427 -17.17 1.67 -8.04
C PHE A 427 -16.65 1.26 -6.67
N ALA A 428 -15.99 2.18 -5.98
CA ALA A 428 -15.71 2.08 -4.55
C ALA A 428 -16.45 3.21 -3.82
N THR A 429 -17.09 2.89 -2.70
CA THR A 429 -17.78 3.88 -1.86
C THR A 429 -16.92 4.18 -0.64
N VAL A 430 -16.55 5.45 -0.49
CA VAL A 430 -15.77 5.96 0.63
C VAL A 430 -16.68 6.75 1.55
N ARG A 431 -16.63 6.45 2.85
CA ARG A 431 -17.43 7.10 3.89
C ARG A 431 -16.56 8.02 4.73
N PHE A 432 -17.05 9.22 5.03
CA PHE A 432 -16.37 10.19 5.89
C PHE A 432 -17.36 11.00 6.73
N GLN A 433 -16.86 11.60 7.81
CA GLN A 433 -17.64 12.47 8.69
C GLN A 433 -17.40 13.93 8.29
N GLY A 434 -18.48 14.68 8.08
CA GLY A 434 -18.41 16.09 7.68
C GLY A 434 -18.48 17.08 8.85
N ASN A 435 -18.47 16.59 10.10
CA ASN A 435 -18.57 17.38 11.33
C ASN A 435 -19.68 18.45 11.29
N SER A 436 -20.85 18.09 10.74
CA SER A 436 -22.02 18.98 10.58
C SER A 436 -21.78 20.22 9.71
N THR A 437 -20.78 20.19 8.81
CA THR A 437 -20.53 21.27 7.85
C THR A 437 -21.61 21.27 6.77
N LEU A 438 -22.49 22.27 6.80
CA LEU A 438 -23.50 22.46 5.75
C LEU A 438 -22.82 22.83 4.41
N GLY A 439 -23.42 22.39 3.30
CA GLY A 439 -22.94 22.71 1.95
C GLY A 439 -21.89 21.76 1.37
N LEU A 440 -21.52 20.68 2.07
CA LEU A 440 -20.69 19.60 1.52
C LEU A 440 -21.44 18.73 0.51
N LEU A 441 -22.76 18.58 0.68
CA LEU A 441 -23.58 17.75 -0.19
C LEU A 441 -23.57 18.30 -1.62
N GLY A 442 -23.25 17.46 -2.58
CA GLY A 442 -23.22 17.81 -4.00
C GLY A 442 -21.96 18.53 -4.47
N GLN A 443 -21.02 18.86 -3.57
CA GLN A 443 -19.68 19.37 -3.94
C GLN A 443 -18.84 18.29 -4.60
N ASP A 444 -17.89 18.73 -5.42
CA ASP A 444 -16.87 17.88 -5.99
C ASP A 444 -15.71 17.70 -5.00
N ALA A 445 -15.24 16.46 -4.87
CA ALA A 445 -14.15 16.09 -3.99
C ALA A 445 -13.09 15.25 -4.70
N ASP A 446 -11.84 15.49 -4.34
CA ASP A 446 -10.71 14.66 -4.73
C ASP A 446 -10.51 13.59 -3.66
N VAL A 447 -10.54 12.31 -4.03
CA VAL A 447 -10.38 11.21 -3.08
C VAL A 447 -9.10 10.43 -3.36
N ARG A 448 -8.34 10.22 -2.30
CA ARG A 448 -7.06 9.53 -2.27
C ARG A 448 -7.19 8.28 -1.41
N ILE A 449 -7.13 7.09 -2.02
CA ILE A 449 -7.23 5.81 -1.30
C ILE A 449 -5.86 5.19 -1.10
N VAL A 450 -5.62 4.66 0.09
CA VAL A 450 -4.38 3.93 0.42
C VAL A 450 -4.44 2.49 -0.08
N LEU A 451 -3.75 2.18 -1.18
CA LEU A 451 -3.64 0.79 -1.67
C LEU A 451 -2.45 0.05 -1.04
N PRO A 452 -2.60 -1.25 -0.73
CA PRO A 452 -1.48 -2.11 -0.31
C PRO A 452 -0.48 -2.31 -1.47
N PRO A 453 0.82 -2.57 -1.21
CA PRO A 453 1.85 -2.71 -2.26
C PRO A 453 1.50 -3.80 -3.30
N ARG A 454 2.01 -3.65 -4.53
CA ARG A 454 1.76 -4.62 -5.62
C ARG A 454 2.53 -5.91 -5.32
N GLU A 455 1.82 -7.04 -5.29
CA GLU A 455 2.44 -8.37 -5.34
C GLU A 455 2.86 -8.66 -6.79
N GLU A 456 4.16 -8.65 -7.08
CA GLU A 456 4.67 -9.09 -8.38
C GLU A 456 4.54 -10.61 -8.51
N ARG A 457 3.70 -11.08 -9.45
CA ARG A 457 3.76 -12.48 -9.89
C ARG A 457 4.95 -12.66 -10.83
N THR A 458 5.97 -13.38 -10.37
CA THR A 458 7.17 -13.70 -11.15
C THR A 458 6.82 -14.45 -12.45
N ASN A 459 7.28 -13.90 -13.58
CA ASN A 459 7.15 -14.51 -14.90
C ASN A 459 8.00 -15.81 -14.99
N ARG A 460 7.62 -16.79 -15.83
CA ARG A 460 8.34 -18.08 -15.97
C ARG A 460 9.82 -17.88 -16.35
N VAL A 461 10.12 -16.84 -17.12
CA VAL A 461 11.48 -16.46 -17.49
C VAL A 461 12.29 -16.00 -16.27
N ASN A 462 11.69 -15.24 -15.35
CA ASN A 462 12.36 -14.82 -14.12
C ASN A 462 12.55 -15.97 -13.14
N LEU A 463 11.61 -16.94 -13.11
CA LEU A 463 11.79 -18.18 -12.35
C LEU A 463 12.93 -19.04 -12.90
N LEU A 464 13.07 -19.13 -14.24
CA LEU A 464 14.18 -19.79 -14.92
C LEU A 464 15.51 -19.06 -14.69
N LEU A 465 15.50 -17.73 -14.74
CA LEU A 465 16.69 -16.93 -14.44
C LEU A 465 17.11 -17.12 -12.97
N ASN A 466 16.15 -17.06 -12.04
CA ASN A 466 16.40 -17.26 -10.62
C ASN A 466 16.92 -18.68 -10.34
N SER A 467 16.43 -19.72 -11.02
CA SER A 467 16.94 -21.08 -10.84
C SER A 467 18.35 -21.25 -11.41
N LEU A 468 18.67 -20.60 -12.53
CA LEU A 468 20.00 -20.61 -13.14
C LEU A 468 21.03 -19.80 -12.34
N THR A 469 20.61 -18.73 -11.64
CA THR A 469 21.47 -17.96 -10.74
C THR A 469 21.45 -18.49 -9.30
N GLY A 470 20.66 -19.53 -9.03
CA GLY A 470 20.62 -20.21 -7.74
C GLY A 470 19.82 -19.49 -6.64
N HIS A 471 18.91 -18.60 -6.97
CA HIS A 471 17.97 -17.98 -6.02
C HIS A 471 16.77 -18.92 -5.77
N GLY A 472 16.51 -19.24 -4.49
CA GLY A 472 15.39 -20.08 -4.07
C GLY A 472 14.05 -19.31 -4.00
N VAL A 473 12.93 -20.03 -3.91
CA VAL A 473 11.59 -19.43 -3.72
C VAL A 473 11.46 -18.76 -2.34
N ASP A 474 12.23 -19.23 -1.35
CA ASP A 474 12.29 -18.65 0.00
C ASP A 474 13.18 -17.39 0.09
N ASP A 475 13.90 -17.03 -0.99
CA ASP A 475 14.73 -15.81 -1.06
C ASP A 475 13.91 -14.54 -1.41
N LEU A 476 12.58 -14.63 -1.36
CA LEU A 476 11.67 -13.52 -1.67
C LEU A 476 11.47 -12.56 -0.48
N GLU A 477 11.72 -12.99 0.77
CA GLU A 477 11.61 -12.11 1.95
C GLU A 477 12.71 -11.02 1.98
N SER A 478 13.93 -11.30 1.49
CA SER A 478 15.04 -10.32 1.46
C SER A 478 14.85 -9.19 0.45
N ARG A 479 13.98 -9.39 -0.55
CA ARG A 479 13.78 -8.46 -1.68
C ARG A 479 12.90 -7.25 -1.34
N THR A 480 12.39 -7.15 -0.11
CA THR A 480 11.48 -6.09 0.32
C THR A 480 11.97 -5.26 1.51
N THR A 481 13.10 -5.61 2.14
CA THR A 481 13.61 -4.91 3.32
C THR A 481 14.53 -3.75 2.93
N SER A 482 14.40 -2.63 3.63
CA SER A 482 15.31 -1.49 3.44
C SER A 482 16.69 -1.84 4.00
N VAL A 483 17.74 -1.65 3.20
CA VAL A 483 19.13 -1.89 3.62
C VAL A 483 19.47 -0.98 4.80
N THR A 484 19.84 -1.58 5.94
CA THR A 484 20.33 -0.80 7.09
C THR A 484 21.78 -0.38 6.86
N PRO A 485 22.24 0.76 7.44
CA PRO A 485 23.64 1.17 7.34
C PRO A 485 24.65 0.12 7.80
N ARG A 486 24.27 -0.75 8.77
CA ARG A 486 25.11 -1.83 9.27
C ARG A 486 25.36 -2.89 8.21
N TRP A 487 24.30 -3.36 7.56
CA TRP A 487 24.37 -4.37 6.50
C TRP A 487 24.99 -3.82 5.21
N MET A 488 24.74 -2.55 4.89
CA MET A 488 25.45 -1.82 3.82
C MET A 488 26.97 -1.85 4.01
N LEU A 489 27.46 -1.60 5.23
CA LEU A 489 28.89 -1.59 5.55
C LEU A 489 29.51 -2.99 5.44
N ILE A 490 28.78 -4.05 5.79
CA ILE A 490 29.23 -5.44 5.64
C ILE A 490 29.39 -5.78 4.16
N GLY A 491 28.37 -5.49 3.33
CA GLY A 491 28.44 -5.71 1.88
C GLY A 491 29.56 -4.89 1.22
N LEU A 492 29.75 -3.64 1.63
CA LEU A 492 30.86 -2.81 1.14
C LEU A 492 32.21 -3.39 1.58
N GLY A 493 32.30 -3.83 2.83
CA GLY A 493 33.50 -4.45 3.40
C GLY A 493 33.92 -5.69 2.63
N LYS A 494 32.96 -6.47 2.11
CA LYS A 494 33.19 -7.64 1.26
C LYS A 494 33.80 -7.25 -0.08
N VAL A 495 33.22 -6.27 -0.78
CA VAL A 495 33.77 -5.76 -2.05
C VAL A 495 35.18 -5.19 -1.86
N LEU A 496 35.41 -4.40 -0.81
CA LEU A 496 36.72 -3.84 -0.49
C LEU A 496 37.74 -4.92 -0.07
N GLY A 497 37.31 -5.93 0.68
CA GLY A 497 38.15 -7.03 1.12
C GLY A 497 38.67 -7.85 -0.05
N CYS A 498 37.79 -8.18 -1.00
CA CYS A 498 38.17 -8.86 -2.23
C CYS A 498 39.10 -8.02 -3.10
N ALA A 499 38.84 -6.72 -3.24
CA ALA A 499 39.73 -5.83 -4.00
C ALA A 499 41.13 -5.77 -3.37
N CYS A 500 41.24 -5.65 -2.04
CA CYS A 500 42.51 -5.68 -1.31
C CYS A 500 43.23 -7.03 -1.47
N LEU A 501 42.51 -8.14 -1.34
CA LEU A 501 43.06 -9.48 -1.54
C LEU A 501 43.65 -9.64 -2.94
N LEU A 502 42.92 -9.22 -3.98
CA LEU A 502 43.40 -9.29 -5.36
C LEU A 502 44.65 -8.44 -5.58
N VAL A 503 44.68 -7.21 -5.04
CA VAL A 503 45.87 -6.34 -5.13
C VAL A 503 47.08 -7.01 -4.47
N THR A 504 46.93 -7.51 -3.24
CA THR A 504 48.02 -8.18 -2.53
C THR A 504 48.48 -9.47 -3.23
N LEU A 505 47.55 -10.22 -3.83
CA LEU A 505 47.84 -11.41 -4.63
C LEU A 505 48.59 -11.05 -5.93
N THR A 506 48.14 -10.03 -6.66
CA THR A 506 48.83 -9.57 -7.87
C THR A 506 50.25 -9.11 -7.55
N LEU A 507 50.42 -8.35 -6.46
CA LEU A 507 51.76 -7.94 -5.99
C LEU A 507 52.62 -9.13 -5.59
N PHE A 508 52.04 -10.15 -4.95
CA PHE A 508 52.74 -11.36 -4.59
C PHE A 508 53.24 -12.16 -5.79
N LEU A 509 52.35 -12.40 -6.75
CA LEU A 509 52.72 -13.06 -7.99
C LEU A 509 53.74 -12.24 -8.79
N LEU A 510 53.69 -10.92 -8.72
CA LEU A 510 54.69 -10.05 -9.34
C LEU A 510 56.07 -10.23 -8.71
N VAL A 511 56.18 -10.21 -7.38
CA VAL A 511 57.45 -10.40 -6.65
C VAL A 511 58.06 -11.77 -6.97
N ILE A 512 57.23 -12.79 -7.17
CA ILE A 512 57.67 -14.15 -7.51
C ILE A 512 58.09 -14.25 -8.97
N SER A 513 57.20 -13.87 -9.89
CA SER A 513 57.38 -14.10 -11.33
C SER A 513 58.30 -13.10 -12.01
N ARG A 514 58.53 -11.93 -11.39
CA ARG A 514 59.24 -10.79 -11.99
C ARG A 514 58.72 -10.44 -13.39
N SER A 515 57.45 -10.70 -13.65
CA SER A 515 56.81 -10.39 -14.92
C SER A 515 55.40 -9.87 -14.66
N PRO A 516 55.08 -8.64 -15.08
CA PRO A 516 53.79 -8.03 -14.84
C PRO A 516 52.68 -8.75 -15.61
N LEU A 517 52.99 -9.26 -16.80
CA LEU A 517 52.05 -10.04 -17.58
C LEU A 517 51.70 -11.36 -16.89
N ILE A 518 52.69 -12.08 -16.35
CA ILE A 518 52.47 -13.33 -15.62
C ILE A 518 51.73 -13.06 -14.31
N ALA A 519 52.04 -11.96 -13.62
CA ALA A 519 51.35 -11.59 -12.39
C ALA A 519 49.87 -11.25 -12.61
N ILE A 520 49.54 -10.50 -13.67
CA ILE A 520 48.16 -10.13 -14.02
C ILE A 520 47.37 -11.37 -14.45
N LEU A 521 47.90 -12.15 -15.40
CA LEU A 521 47.22 -13.35 -15.89
C LEU A 521 47.12 -14.42 -14.80
N GLY A 522 48.15 -14.55 -13.97
CA GLY A 522 48.16 -15.44 -12.82
C GLY A 522 47.14 -15.03 -11.76
N ALA A 523 47.05 -13.75 -11.41
CA ALA A 523 46.06 -13.26 -10.45
C ALA A 523 44.62 -13.47 -10.97
N ALA A 524 44.37 -13.17 -12.26
CA ALA A 524 43.08 -13.43 -12.88
C ALA A 524 42.75 -14.94 -12.93
N GLY A 525 43.72 -15.78 -13.30
CA GLY A 525 43.56 -17.23 -13.34
C GLY A 525 43.30 -17.83 -11.95
N LEU A 526 44.12 -17.45 -10.95
CA LEU A 526 43.93 -17.88 -9.57
C LEU A 526 42.62 -17.38 -8.97
N TRP A 527 42.17 -16.17 -9.33
CA TRP A 527 40.87 -15.64 -8.89
C TRP A 527 39.70 -16.48 -9.38
N HIS A 528 39.74 -16.93 -10.64
CA HIS A 528 38.69 -17.81 -11.16
C HIS A 528 38.81 -19.24 -10.62
N ALA A 529 40.04 -19.75 -10.45
CA ALA A 529 40.29 -21.06 -9.86
C ALA A 529 40.03 -21.11 -8.34
N SER A 530 40.08 -19.97 -7.65
CA SER A 530 39.94 -19.93 -6.19
C SER A 530 38.56 -20.36 -5.73
N ASN A 531 37.52 -20.22 -6.56
CA ASN A 531 36.19 -20.74 -6.23
C ASN A 531 36.23 -22.24 -5.94
N LEU A 532 36.90 -23.01 -6.82
CA LEU A 532 37.05 -24.44 -6.64
C LEU A 532 37.91 -24.76 -5.40
N LEU A 533 38.97 -23.99 -5.16
CA LEU A 533 39.85 -24.17 -4.00
C LEU A 533 39.12 -23.89 -2.67
N PHE A 534 38.30 -22.85 -2.61
CA PHE A 534 37.52 -22.49 -1.42
C PHE A 534 36.41 -23.50 -1.14
N ASP A 535 35.75 -24.01 -2.18
CA ASP A 535 34.78 -25.10 -2.06
C ASP A 535 35.45 -26.38 -1.53
N PHE A 536 36.62 -26.75 -2.05
CA PHE A 536 37.40 -27.88 -1.53
C PHE A 536 37.87 -27.68 -0.08
N ALA A 537 38.19 -26.45 0.31
CA ALA A 537 38.61 -26.10 1.67
C ALA A 537 37.44 -25.98 2.67
N GLY A 538 36.19 -26.21 2.23
CA GLY A 538 35.00 -26.07 3.08
C GLY A 538 34.70 -24.63 3.48
N LEU A 539 35.17 -23.65 2.71
CA LEU A 539 34.95 -22.22 2.94
C LEU A 539 34.25 -21.57 1.73
N PRO A 540 33.06 -22.05 1.31
CA PRO A 540 32.39 -21.57 0.11
C PRO A 540 32.04 -20.07 0.18
N GLU A 541 31.88 -19.51 1.39
CA GLU A 541 31.62 -18.08 1.63
C GLU A 541 32.74 -17.15 1.11
N LEU A 542 33.96 -17.67 0.91
CA LEU A 542 35.09 -16.94 0.32
C LEU A 542 35.09 -16.97 -1.21
N SER A 543 34.29 -17.83 -1.82
CA SER A 543 34.08 -17.88 -3.27
C SER A 543 33.39 -16.60 -3.72
N TYR A 544 33.92 -15.95 -4.76
CA TYR A 544 33.31 -14.71 -5.24
C TYR A 544 31.94 -15.00 -5.90
N LEU A 545 31.72 -16.20 -6.42
CA LEU A 545 30.42 -16.62 -6.97
C LEU A 545 29.37 -16.73 -5.87
N GLU A 546 29.73 -17.33 -4.74
CA GLU A 546 28.81 -17.44 -3.60
C GLU A 546 28.56 -16.07 -2.96
N MET A 547 29.58 -15.22 -2.91
CA MET A 547 29.44 -13.83 -2.46
C MET A 547 28.54 -13.00 -3.39
N VAL A 548 28.59 -13.22 -4.70
CA VAL A 548 27.65 -12.61 -5.66
C VAL A 548 26.23 -13.12 -5.42
N ARG A 549 26.07 -14.43 -5.24
CA ARG A 549 24.77 -15.08 -5.04
C ARG A 549 24.08 -14.68 -3.74
N THR A 550 24.87 -14.47 -2.69
CA THR A 550 24.37 -14.14 -1.34
C THR A 550 24.27 -12.63 -1.08
N MET A 551 24.69 -11.79 -2.03
CA MET A 551 24.78 -10.33 -1.83
C MET A 551 23.43 -9.70 -1.43
N ASP A 552 22.31 -10.12 -2.03
CA ASP A 552 20.97 -9.66 -1.65
C ASP A 552 20.64 -10.02 -0.19
N LYS A 553 20.98 -11.23 0.25
CA LYS A 553 20.73 -11.69 1.63
C LYS A 553 21.50 -10.88 2.66
N VAL A 554 22.74 -10.53 2.34
CA VAL A 554 23.60 -9.69 3.18
C VAL A 554 23.03 -8.28 3.27
N LEU A 555 22.67 -7.68 2.14
CA LEU A 555 22.13 -6.31 2.10
C LEU A 555 20.73 -6.23 2.73
N GLY A 556 19.89 -7.24 2.53
CA GLY A 556 18.56 -7.39 3.12
C GLY A 556 18.56 -7.74 4.61
N GLY A 557 19.73 -8.06 5.17
CA GLY A 557 19.92 -8.32 6.60
C GLY A 557 19.41 -9.66 7.11
N VAL A 558 19.27 -10.62 6.19
CA VAL A 558 18.79 -11.99 6.46
C VAL A 558 19.97 -12.95 6.70
N ALA A 559 21.17 -12.60 6.23
CA ALA A 559 22.38 -13.36 6.46
C ALA A 559 22.78 -13.41 7.94
N SER A 560 23.52 -14.44 8.35
CA SER A 560 23.99 -14.53 9.73
C SER A 560 25.18 -13.58 9.94
N LEU A 561 25.08 -12.69 10.93
CA LEU A 561 26.13 -11.69 11.20
C LEU A 561 27.48 -12.35 11.52
N ARG A 562 27.46 -13.53 12.15
CA ARG A 562 28.66 -14.25 12.56
C ARG A 562 29.43 -14.77 11.35
N GLU A 563 28.76 -15.45 10.43
CA GLU A 563 29.38 -15.99 9.20
C GLU A 563 29.95 -14.86 8.35
N GLU A 564 29.19 -13.78 8.21
CA GLU A 564 29.59 -12.59 7.44
C GLU A 564 30.84 -11.91 8.00
N LEU A 565 30.94 -11.78 9.33
CA LEU A 565 32.14 -11.24 9.98
C LEU A 565 33.32 -12.21 9.89
N THR A 566 33.09 -13.52 9.96
CA THR A 566 34.16 -14.50 9.78
C THR A 566 34.69 -14.50 8.35
N ALA A 567 33.82 -14.40 7.35
CA ALA A 567 34.23 -14.28 5.95
C ALA A 567 35.06 -13.01 5.71
N LEU A 568 34.65 -11.87 6.28
CA LEU A 568 35.44 -10.64 6.25
C LEU A 568 36.82 -10.83 6.92
N ALA A 569 36.85 -11.42 8.11
CA ALA A 569 38.10 -11.67 8.82
C ALA A 569 39.07 -12.54 8.00
N TRP A 570 38.55 -13.57 7.33
CA TRP A 570 39.33 -14.40 6.41
C TRP A 570 39.81 -13.63 5.17
N LEU A 571 38.96 -12.84 4.51
CA LEU A 571 39.34 -12.05 3.34
C LEU A 571 40.49 -11.09 3.66
N TYR A 572 40.34 -10.28 4.71
CA TYR A 572 41.38 -9.34 5.13
C TYR A 572 42.59 -10.05 5.74
N GLY A 573 42.39 -11.18 6.42
CA GLY A 573 43.46 -12.00 6.98
C GLY A 573 44.37 -12.61 5.90
N ILE A 574 43.78 -13.19 4.84
CA ILE A 574 44.51 -13.73 3.70
C ILE A 574 45.23 -12.60 2.95
N ALA A 575 44.56 -11.46 2.73
CA ALA A 575 45.19 -10.29 2.10
C ALA A 575 46.41 -9.79 2.90
N LEU A 576 46.27 -9.71 4.22
CA LEU A 576 47.36 -9.30 5.11
C LEU A 576 48.49 -10.33 5.14
N ALA A 577 48.17 -11.63 5.14
CA ALA A 577 49.15 -12.71 5.08
C ALA A 577 49.95 -12.67 3.77
N LEU A 578 49.29 -12.46 2.62
CA LEU A 578 49.95 -12.25 1.34
C LEU A 578 50.80 -10.97 1.35
N GLY A 579 50.29 -9.88 1.92
CA GLY A 579 51.06 -8.65 2.14
C GLY A 579 52.30 -8.85 3.01
N ALA A 580 52.21 -9.64 4.08
CA ALA A 580 53.36 -9.96 4.93
C ALA A 580 54.34 -10.90 4.22
N ALA A 581 53.83 -11.89 3.49
CA ALA A 581 54.65 -12.84 2.72
C ALA A 581 55.40 -12.14 1.58
N THR A 582 54.75 -11.21 0.87
CA THR A 582 55.42 -10.36 -0.13
C THR A 582 56.56 -9.58 0.49
N LEU A 583 56.30 -8.89 1.61
CA LEU A 583 57.31 -8.12 2.31
C LEU A 583 58.46 -9.01 2.79
N GLY A 584 58.15 -10.18 3.36
CA GLY A 584 59.14 -11.14 3.86
C GLY A 584 60.01 -11.77 2.77
N LEU A 585 59.41 -12.28 1.69
CA LEU A 585 60.14 -12.81 0.53
C LEU A 585 61.04 -11.76 -0.10
N PHE A 586 60.62 -10.50 -0.04
CA PHE A 586 61.36 -9.40 -0.63
C PHE A 586 62.52 -8.93 0.28
N ILE A 587 62.30 -8.83 1.60
CA ILE A 587 63.37 -8.56 2.58
C ILE A 587 64.46 -9.65 2.51
N ALA A 588 64.07 -10.92 2.40
CA ALA A 588 65.02 -12.03 2.28
C ALA A 588 65.86 -12.00 0.98
N ARG A 589 65.43 -11.23 -0.02
CA ARG A 589 66.12 -11.07 -1.31
C ARG A 589 66.94 -9.77 -1.42
N ASP A 590 66.91 -8.92 -0.39
CA ASP A 590 67.78 -7.74 -0.28
C ASP A 590 69.16 -8.14 0.29
N PRO A 591 70.28 -7.65 -0.27
CA PRO A 591 71.57 -7.80 0.38
C PRO A 591 71.61 -6.98 1.69
N PRO A 592 72.29 -7.46 2.75
CA PRO A 592 72.41 -6.71 4.00
C PRO A 592 73.13 -5.36 3.76
N LYS A 593 72.69 -4.35 4.49
CA LYS A 593 73.07 -2.92 4.38
C LYS A 593 74.56 -2.64 4.25
#